data_AF-A0A2P2PU48-F1
#
_entry.id   AF-A0A2P2PU48-F1
#
_cell.length_a   1.000
_cell.length_b   1.000
_cell.length_c   1.000
_cell.angle_alpha   90.00
_cell.angle_beta   90.00
_cell.angle_gamma   90.00
#
_symmetry.space_group_name_H-M   'P 1'
#
loop_
_entity.id
_entity.type
_entity.pdbx_description
1 polymer ?
#
loop_
_entity_poly.entity_id
_entity_poly.type
_entity_poly.pdbx_seq_one_letter_code
_entity_poly.pdbx_strand_id
1 'polypeptide(L)'
;MELITGKKPVEPDFGDNKNIIFWVSTKEDTKEGIMEVLDKRLSGSFRDEMIQVLRIAIRCTSKSPASRPTMKEVVRLLMEADPCKVDSCKPSNKTKERPNGTKIKNQSEL
;
A
#
# COMPACT_ATOMS: atom_id res chain seq x y z
N MET A 1 -0.26 -8.32 -3.59
CA MET A 1 -0.95 -9.61 -3.40
C MET A 1 -0.27 -10.43 -2.32
N GLU A 2 1.04 -10.70 -2.43
CA GLU A 2 1.79 -11.52 -1.46
C GLU A 2 1.64 -11.04 0.00
N LEU A 3 1.73 -9.73 0.24
CA LEU A 3 1.66 -9.16 1.59
C LEU A 3 0.31 -9.35 2.27
N ILE A 4 -0.80 -9.28 1.51
CA ILE A 4 -2.15 -9.39 2.07
C ILE A 4 -2.60 -10.84 2.27
N THR A 5 -2.01 -11.79 1.53
CA THR A 5 -2.34 -13.21 1.61
C THR A 5 -1.35 -14.02 2.44
N GLY A 6 -0.12 -13.51 2.62
CA GLY A 6 0.99 -14.25 3.23
C GLY A 6 1.51 -15.40 2.36
N LYS A 7 1.17 -15.40 1.07
CA LYS A 7 1.50 -16.48 0.10
C LYS A 7 2.48 -16.02 -0.97
N LYS A 8 3.23 -16.96 -1.53
CA LYS A 8 4.11 -16.70 -2.68
C LYS A 8 3.28 -16.42 -3.94
N PRO A 9 3.84 -15.73 -4.96
CA PRO A 9 3.12 -15.47 -6.22
C PRO A 9 2.72 -16.74 -6.96
N VAL A 10 3.53 -17.79 -6.78
CA VAL A 10 3.34 -19.11 -7.38
C VAL A 10 3.36 -20.17 -6.28
N GLU A 11 2.25 -20.88 -6.12
CA GLU A 11 2.11 -22.02 -5.20
C GLU A 11 1.39 -23.18 -5.92
N PRO A 12 1.74 -24.44 -5.61
CA PRO A 12 1.05 -25.60 -6.18
C PRO A 12 -0.43 -25.66 -5.81
N ASP A 13 -0.80 -25.07 -4.67
CA ASP A 13 -2.16 -25.11 -4.11
C ASP A 13 -3.14 -24.17 -4.83
N PHE A 14 -2.67 -23.33 -5.77
CA PHE A 14 -3.51 -22.41 -6.55
C PHE A 14 -4.19 -23.06 -7.76
N GLY A 15 -4.15 -24.39 -7.87
CA GLY A 15 -4.68 -25.13 -9.01
C GLY A 15 -3.77 -25.06 -10.25
N ASP A 16 -4.32 -25.35 -11.42
CA ASP A 16 -3.55 -25.60 -12.65
C ASP A 16 -2.66 -24.41 -13.08
N ASN A 17 -3.13 -23.19 -12.89
CA ASN A 17 -2.39 -21.97 -13.25
C ASN A 17 -1.29 -21.61 -12.24
N LYS A 18 -1.28 -22.24 -11.06
CA LYS A 18 -0.35 -22.00 -9.94
C LYS A 18 -0.13 -20.52 -9.61
N ASN A 19 -1.09 -19.64 -9.93
CA ASN A 19 -0.90 -18.18 -9.89
C ASN A 19 -1.82 -17.54 -8.86
N ILE A 20 -1.26 -16.71 -8.00
CA ILE A 20 -1.99 -16.06 -6.91
C ILE A 20 -3.14 -15.17 -7.40
N ILE A 21 -3.02 -14.50 -8.54
CA ILE A 21 -4.07 -13.62 -9.08
C ILE A 21 -5.27 -14.44 -9.53
N PHE A 22 -5.01 -15.55 -10.23
CA PHE A 22 -6.08 -16.46 -10.66
C PHE A 22 -6.81 -17.03 -9.44
N TRP A 23 -6.07 -17.54 -8.46
CA TRP A 23 -6.64 -18.09 -7.22
C TRP A 23 -7.52 -17.07 -6.48
N VAL A 24 -7.04 -15.85 -6.27
CA VAL A 24 -7.83 -14.78 -5.62
C VAL A 24 -9.11 -14.47 -6.40
N SER A 25 -9.04 -14.44 -7.74
CA SER A 25 -10.23 -14.16 -8.56
C SER A 25 -11.33 -15.21 -8.45
N THR A 26 -10.99 -16.45 -8.05
CA THR A 26 -12.00 -17.49 -7.79
C THR A 26 -12.68 -17.37 -6.42
N LYS A 27 -12.19 -16.47 -5.56
CA LYS A 27 -12.61 -16.34 -4.16
C LYS A 27 -13.24 -14.98 -3.86
N GLU A 28 -13.02 -13.98 -4.71
CA GLU A 28 -13.42 -12.58 -4.44
C GLU A 28 -14.94 -12.33 -4.44
N ASP A 29 -15.73 -13.25 -5.01
CA ASP A 29 -17.19 -13.09 -5.13
C ASP A 29 -17.97 -13.35 -3.84
N THR A 30 -17.36 -14.03 -2.86
CA THR A 30 -18.02 -14.37 -1.60
C THR A 30 -17.28 -13.80 -0.41
N LYS A 31 -17.99 -13.50 0.67
CA LYS A 31 -17.37 -13.01 1.90
C LYS A 31 -16.42 -14.07 2.47
N GLU A 32 -16.83 -15.32 2.45
CA GLU A 32 -16.07 -16.47 2.94
C GLU A 32 -14.79 -16.65 2.12
N GLY A 33 -14.86 -16.52 0.80
CA GLY A 33 -13.70 -16.58 -0.08
C GLY A 33 -12.73 -15.42 0.14
N ILE A 34 -13.23 -14.19 0.29
CA ILE A 34 -12.40 -13.04 0.67
C ILE A 34 -11.66 -13.33 1.99
N MET A 35 -12.35 -13.88 2.99
CA MET A 35 -11.75 -14.21 4.28
C MET A 35 -10.71 -15.34 4.18
N GLU A 36 -10.86 -16.28 3.25
CA GLU A 36 -9.88 -17.34 2.97
C GLU A 36 -8.58 -16.78 2.37
N VAL A 37 -8.69 -15.70 1.58
CA VAL A 37 -7.56 -15.07 0.90
C VAL A 37 -6.66 -14.28 1.86
N LEU A 38 -7.21 -13.69 2.92
CA LEU A 38 -6.46 -12.84 3.84
C LEU A 38 -5.46 -13.63 4.71
N ASP A 39 -4.28 -13.06 4.94
CA ASP A 39 -3.31 -13.63 5.88
C ASP A 39 -3.91 -13.69 7.29
N LYS A 40 -4.11 -14.91 7.79
CA LYS A 40 -4.68 -15.21 9.11
C LYS A 40 -3.85 -14.64 10.26
N ARG A 41 -2.57 -14.32 10.03
CA ARG A 41 -1.69 -13.67 11.01
C ARG A 41 -2.05 -12.19 11.22
N LEU A 42 -2.80 -11.58 10.30
CA LEU A 42 -3.11 -10.15 10.27
C LEU A 42 -4.61 -9.85 10.47
N SER A 43 -5.49 -10.83 10.28
CA SER A 43 -6.96 -10.67 10.18
C SER A 43 -7.71 -10.31 11.48
N GLY A 44 -7.00 -10.02 12.58
CA GLY A 44 -7.60 -9.66 13.87
C GLY A 44 -8.20 -8.25 13.86
N SER A 45 -7.35 -7.24 14.08
CA SER A 45 -7.78 -5.84 14.25
C SER A 45 -7.86 -5.03 12.95
N PHE A 46 -7.26 -5.51 11.85
CA PHE A 46 -7.13 -4.75 10.60
C PHE A 46 -7.92 -5.36 9.44
N ARG A 47 -8.98 -6.10 9.76
CA ARG A 47 -9.69 -6.93 8.77
C ARG A 47 -10.31 -6.08 7.66
N ASP A 48 -10.96 -4.98 8.02
CA ASP A 48 -11.69 -4.17 7.05
C ASP A 48 -10.71 -3.40 6.14
N GLU A 49 -9.61 -2.93 6.71
CA GLU A 49 -8.49 -2.31 5.99
C GLU A 49 -7.83 -3.31 5.04
N MET A 50 -7.61 -4.55 5.47
CA MET A 50 -7.09 -5.62 4.61
C MET A 50 -8.02 -5.91 3.43
N ILE A 51 -9.34 -5.93 3.64
CA ILE A 51 -10.31 -6.09 2.55
C ILE A 51 -10.22 -4.92 1.57
N GLN A 52 -10.04 -3.70 2.07
CA GLN A 52 -9.85 -2.52 1.21
C GLN A 52 -8.56 -2.61 0.39
N VAL A 53 -7.45 -3.03 1.00
CA VAL A 53 -6.17 -3.26 0.30
C VAL A 53 -6.29 -4.39 -0.72
N LEU A 54 -7.04 -5.46 -0.42
CA LEU A 54 -7.32 -6.55 -1.37
C LEU A 54 -8.05 -6.03 -2.61
N ARG A 55 -9.09 -5.20 -2.44
CA ARG A 55 -9.81 -4.58 -3.56
C ARG A 55 -8.91 -3.69 -4.41
N ILE A 56 -8.00 -2.94 -3.79
CA ILE A 56 -7.00 -2.15 -4.52
C ILE A 56 -6.09 -3.07 -5.33
N ALA A 57 -5.60 -4.16 -4.72
CA ALA A 57 -4.73 -5.13 -5.39
C ALA A 57 -5.41 -5.78 -6.61
N ILE A 58 -6.68 -6.19 -6.49
CA ILE A 58 -7.48 -6.76 -7.59
C ILE A 58 -7.55 -5.78 -8.77
N ARG A 59 -7.81 -4.49 -8.49
CA ARG A 59 -7.82 -3.46 -9.56
C ARG A 59 -6.45 -3.30 -10.22
N CYS A 60 -5.36 -3.33 -9.45
CA CYS A 60 -4.00 -3.24 -9.99
C CYS A 60 -3.66 -4.40 -10.93
N THR A 61 -4.25 -5.57 -10.70
CA THR A 61 -4.00 -6.79 -11.48
C THR A 61 -5.13 -7.11 -12.45
N SER A 62 -5.98 -6.14 -12.77
CA SER A 62 -7.07 -6.33 -13.72
C SER A 62 -6.54 -6.79 -15.08
N LYS A 63 -7.26 -7.74 -15.70
CA LYS A 63 -6.96 -8.21 -17.06
C LYS A 63 -7.06 -7.06 -18.08
N SER A 64 -7.94 -6.10 -17.84
CA SER A 64 -8.05 -4.88 -18.65
C SER A 64 -7.04 -3.82 -18.17
N PRO A 65 -6.07 -3.41 -19.02
CA PRO A 65 -5.12 -2.36 -18.64
C PRO A 65 -5.80 -1.01 -18.32
N ALA A 66 -6.90 -0.69 -19.00
CA ALA A 66 -7.64 0.56 -18.79
C ALA A 66 -8.32 0.63 -17.41
N SER A 67 -8.54 -0.52 -16.75
CA SER A 67 -9.12 -0.59 -15.41
C SER A 67 -8.08 -0.47 -14.29
N ARG A 68 -6.79 -0.53 -14.64
CA ARG A 68 -5.70 -0.47 -13.65
C ARG A 68 -5.50 0.97 -13.19
N PRO A 69 -5.50 1.24 -11.87
CA PRO A 69 -5.20 2.56 -11.36
C PRO A 69 -3.74 2.93 -11.66
N THR A 70 -3.48 4.23 -11.82
CA THR A 70 -2.13 4.78 -11.81
C THR A 70 -1.50 4.62 -10.43
N MET A 71 -0.17 4.61 -10.34
CA MET A 71 0.50 4.53 -9.04
C MET A 71 0.13 5.68 -8.09
N LYS A 72 -0.17 6.87 -8.64
CA LYS A 72 -0.66 8.01 -7.85
C LYS A 72 -2.01 7.70 -7.19
N GLU A 73 -2.93 7.08 -7.93
CA GLU A 73 -4.23 6.64 -7.39
C GLU A 73 -4.06 5.51 -6.38
N VAL A 74 -3.18 4.54 -6.65
CA VAL A 74 -2.88 3.45 -5.71
C VAL A 74 -2.41 4.01 -4.37
N VAL A 75 -1.46 4.93 -4.37
CA VAL A 75 -0.97 5.56 -3.12
C VAL A 75 -2.11 6.28 -2.39
N ARG A 76 -2.93 7.06 -3.09
CA ARG A 76 -4.09 7.74 -2.49
C ARG A 76 -5.06 6.73 -1.84
N LEU A 77 -5.41 5.67 -2.55
CA LEU A 77 -6.34 4.64 -2.06
C LEU A 77 -5.76 3.87 -0.86
N LEU A 78 -4.47 3.59 -0.85
CA LEU A 78 -3.79 2.95 0.29
C LEU A 78 -3.76 3.87 1.51
N MET A 79 -3.51 5.17 1.30
CA MET A 79 -3.61 6.16 2.37
C MET A 79 -5.03 6.24 2.93
N GLU A 80 -6.07 6.06 2.12
CA GLU A 80 -7.47 6.03 2.59
C GLU A 80 -7.83 4.74 3.34
N ALA A 81 -7.08 3.67 3.14
CA ALA A 81 -7.23 2.40 3.85
C ALA A 81 -6.44 2.34 5.17
N ASP A 82 -5.72 3.41 5.52
CA ASP A 82 -4.86 3.46 6.70
C ASP A 82 -5.70 3.54 8.00
N PRO A 83 -5.58 2.55 8.91
CA PRO A 83 -6.34 2.51 10.16
C PRO A 83 -5.98 3.67 11.12
N CYS A 84 -4.82 4.32 10.95
CA CYS A 84 -4.35 5.38 11.83
C CYS A 84 -4.92 6.78 11.52
N LYS A 85 -5.87 6.90 10.59
CA LYS A 85 -6.43 8.20 10.18
C LYS A 85 -7.50 8.79 11.08
N VAL A 86 -7.88 8.11 12.16
CA VAL A 86 -8.60 8.74 13.27
C VAL A 86 -7.59 9.49 14.16
N ASP A 87 -7.41 10.77 13.83
CA ASP A 87 -6.85 11.85 14.68
C ASP A 87 -5.34 12.09 14.83
N SER A 88 -4.45 11.70 13.92
CA SER A 88 -3.07 12.25 13.96
C SER A 88 -2.32 12.19 12.64
N CYS A 89 -2.46 13.23 11.80
CA CYS A 89 -1.36 13.74 10.94
C CYS A 89 -1.80 15.05 10.24
N LYS A 90 -1.58 16.20 10.88
CA LYS A 90 -1.37 17.45 10.12
C LYS A 90 0.01 17.36 9.46
N PRO A 91 0.17 17.66 8.15
CA PRO A 91 1.48 17.79 7.56
C PRO A 91 2.18 19.01 8.19
N SER A 92 3.22 18.78 8.97
CA SER A 92 4.06 19.84 9.54
C SER A 92 4.98 20.38 8.43
N ASN A 93 4.52 21.39 7.70
CA ASN A 93 5.42 22.20 6.87
C ASN A 93 6.28 23.07 7.80
N LYS A 94 7.41 22.55 8.28
CA LYS A 94 8.48 23.39 8.83
C LYS A 94 9.41 23.81 7.70
N THR A 95 9.14 24.98 7.13
CA THR A 95 10.12 25.80 6.42
C THR A 95 11.33 26.00 7.32
N LYS A 96 12.48 25.40 6.98
CA LYS A 96 13.77 25.81 7.52
C LYS A 96 14.37 26.82 6.56
N GLU A 97 14.08 28.10 6.80
CA GLU A 97 14.95 29.17 6.32
C GLU A 97 16.35 28.99 6.94
N ARG A 98 17.38 29.09 6.09
CA ARG A 98 18.79 29.12 6.50
C ARG A 98 19.11 30.51 7.08
N PRO A 99 19.67 30.63 8.30
CA PRO A 99 20.18 31.90 8.79
C PRO A 99 21.49 32.28 8.08
N ASN A 100 21.58 33.56 7.77
CA ASN A 100 22.69 34.26 7.10
C ASN A 100 24.09 33.91 7.61
N GLY A 101 25.02 33.73 6.66
CA GLY A 101 26.45 33.64 6.92
C GLY A 101 27.05 34.97 7.36
N THR A 102 27.71 34.96 8.50
CA THR A 102 28.43 36.09 9.09
C THR A 102 29.70 36.40 8.28
N LYS A 103 29.87 37.66 7.89
CA LYS A 103 31.12 38.22 7.33
C LYS A 103 32.27 38.05 8.32
N ILE A 104 33.32 37.33 7.92
CA ILE A 104 34.64 37.41 8.55
C ILE A 104 35.47 38.36 7.69
N LYS A 105 35.81 39.53 8.24
CA LYS A 105 36.86 40.40 7.71
C LYS A 105 38.20 39.81 8.16
N ASN A 106 39.01 39.33 7.22
CA ASN A 106 40.43 39.13 7.48
C ASN A 106 41.19 40.23 6.76
N GLN A 107 41.79 41.07 7.59
CA GLN A 107 42.76 42.10 7.28
C GLN A 107 44.13 41.41 7.32
N SER A 108 44.83 41.38 6.19
CA SER A 108 46.25 41.05 6.14
C SER A 108 46.99 42.30 5.65
N GLU A 109 47.59 43.00 6.59
CA GLU A 109 48.69 43.92 6.34
C GLU A 109 49.93 43.09 5.99
N LEU A 110 50.38 43.16 4.73
CA LEU A 110 51.69 43.67 4.33
C LEU A 110 51.67 43.99 2.84
#